data_AF-A0A7K2X9F6-F1
#
_entry.id   AF-A0A7K2X9F6-F1
#
_cell.length_a   1.000
_cell.length_b   1.000
_cell.length_c   1.000
_cell.angle_alpha   90.00
_cell.angle_beta   90.00
_cell.angle_gamma   90.00
#
_symmetry.space_group_name_H-M   'P 1'
#
loop_
_entity.id
_entity.type
_entity.pdbx_description
1 polymer ?
#
loop_
_entity_poly.entity_id
_entity_poly.type
_entity_poly.pdbx_seq_one_letter_code
_entity_poly.pdbx_strand_id
1 'polypeptide(L)'
;MTTTYLELSQDGGGAHKFYEVTVEDLAVSVRYGRIGTDGQTQRSAFPTAQKARAAAAKKIGEKVRKGYAPAVRGARAARPVTRRAVTSAPST
;
A
#
# COMPACT_ATOMS: atom_id res chain seq x y z
N MET A 1 1.90 -0.25 -19.65
CA MET A 1 1.58 -0.01 -18.23
C MET A 1 2.17 -1.14 -17.40
N THR A 2 2.97 -0.83 -16.37
CA THR A 2 3.59 -1.83 -15.49
C THR A 2 3.13 -1.58 -14.06
N THR A 3 2.54 -2.59 -13.41
CA THR A 3 2.04 -2.48 -12.03
C THR A 3 2.77 -3.45 -11.13
N THR A 4 3.29 -2.95 -10.02
CA THR A 4 3.90 -3.74 -8.94
C THR A 4 3.04 -3.59 -7.69
N TYR A 5 2.56 -4.71 -7.16
CA TYR A 5 1.72 -4.75 -5.96
C TYR A 5 2.49 -5.39 -4.81
N LEU A 6 2.52 -4.71 -3.68
CA LEU A 6 3.22 -5.13 -2.48
C LEU A 6 2.26 -5.12 -1.28
N GLU A 7 2.44 -6.07 -0.36
CA GLU A 7 1.67 -6.16 0.87
C GLU A 7 2.58 -6.26 2.10
N LEU A 8 2.11 -5.71 3.21
CA LEU A 8 2.71 -5.88 4.53
C LEU A 8 1.61 -6.35 5.48
N SER A 9 1.72 -7.57 5.97
CA SER A 9 0.79 -8.18 6.93
C SER A 9 1.58 -8.74 8.11
N GLN A 10 1.29 -8.26 9.31
CA GLN A 10 1.87 -8.71 10.58
C GLN A 10 0.81 -9.39 11.42
N ASP A 11 1.12 -10.57 11.93
CA ASP A 11 0.25 -11.31 12.84
C ASP A 11 0.03 -10.54 14.16
N GLY A 12 -1.09 -10.80 14.85
CA GLY A 12 -1.36 -10.19 16.18
C GLY A 12 -1.89 -8.75 16.18
N GLY A 13 -2.26 -8.19 15.02
CA GLY A 13 -2.94 -6.87 14.93
C GLY A 13 -2.02 -5.72 14.51
N GLY A 14 -0.82 -6.04 14.01
CA GLY A 14 0.09 -5.08 13.43
C GLY A 14 -0.31 -4.57 12.04
N ALA A 15 0.67 -4.20 11.23
CA ALA A 15 0.43 -3.66 9.89
C ALA A 15 -0.37 -4.64 9.01
N HIS A 16 -1.44 -4.15 8.37
CA HIS A 16 -2.19 -4.86 7.32
C HIS A 16 -2.46 -3.90 6.17
N LYS A 17 -1.42 -3.68 5.37
CA LYS A 17 -1.35 -2.59 4.39
C LYS A 17 -0.96 -3.11 3.02
N PHE A 18 -1.45 -2.43 1.98
CA PHE A 18 -0.99 -2.63 0.62
C PHE A 18 -0.31 -1.38 0.08
N TYR A 19 0.57 -1.58 -0.90
CA TYR A 19 1.24 -0.54 -1.65
C TYR A 19 1.36 -0.99 -3.11
N GLU A 20 0.73 -0.26 -4.01
CA GLU A 20 0.72 -0.53 -5.45
C GLU A 20 1.41 0.63 -6.15
N VAL A 21 2.33 0.32 -7.07
CA VAL A 21 3.00 1.29 -7.93
C VAL A 21 2.72 0.92 -9.37
N THR A 22 2.15 1.85 -10.11
CA THR A 22 1.80 1.71 -11.51
C THR A 22 2.57 2.75 -12.31
N VAL A 23 3.24 2.32 -13.38
CA VAL A 23 3.95 3.18 -14.32
C VAL A 23 3.21 3.19 -15.66
N GLU A 24 2.74 4.36 -16.04
CA GLU A 24 2.04 4.66 -17.29
C GLU A 24 2.88 5.67 -18.08
N ASP A 25 3.76 5.17 -18.95
CA ASP A 25 4.67 5.96 -19.78
C ASP A 25 5.51 6.98 -18.99
N LEU A 26 4.99 8.21 -18.87
CA LEU A 26 5.62 9.34 -18.19
C LEU A 26 5.06 9.58 -16.78
N ALA A 27 4.02 8.87 -16.36
CA ALA A 27 3.38 9.02 -15.07
C ALA A 27 3.62 7.81 -14.17
N VAL A 28 3.76 8.06 -12.87
CA VAL A 28 3.75 7.04 -11.83
C VAL A 28 2.55 7.29 -10.93
N SER A 29 1.68 6.31 -10.81
CA SER A 29 0.54 6.29 -9.90
C SER A 29 0.86 5.33 -8.75
N VAL A 30 0.63 5.76 -7.53
CA VAL A 30 0.86 4.96 -6.32
C VAL A 30 -0.46 4.85 -5.56
N ARG A 31 -0.94 3.63 -5.33
CA ARG A 31 -2.10 3.38 -4.45
C ARG A 31 -1.64 2.75 -3.15
N TYR A 32 -2.07 3.25 -2.01
CA TYR A 32 -1.70 2.70 -0.71
C TYR A 32 -2.86 2.75 0.29
N GLY A 33 -2.94 1.79 1.18
CA GLY A 33 -4.05 1.73 2.12
C GLY A 33 -4.04 0.48 2.98
N ARG A 34 -5.18 0.23 3.65
CA ARG A 34 -5.44 -1.03 4.33
C ARG A 34 -5.93 -2.05 3.31
N ILE A 35 -5.47 -3.30 3.40
CA ILE A 35 -5.96 -4.38 2.54
C ILE A 35 -7.48 -4.55 2.77
N GLY A 36 -8.25 -4.62 1.68
CA GLY A 36 -9.71 -4.63 1.73
C GLY A 36 -10.38 -3.25 1.67
N THR A 37 -9.61 -2.18 1.44
CA THR A 37 -10.12 -0.82 1.22
C THR A 37 -9.63 -0.29 -0.12
N ASP A 38 -10.29 0.73 -0.69
CA ASP A 38 -9.82 1.41 -1.90
C ASP A 38 -8.47 2.13 -1.68
N GLY A 39 -8.21 2.56 -0.45
CA GLY A 39 -7.00 3.27 -0.07
C GLY A 39 -6.95 4.69 -0.63
N GLN A 40 -5.74 5.21 -0.80
CA GLN A 40 -5.46 6.52 -1.37
C GLN A 40 -4.55 6.38 -2.59
N THR A 41 -4.75 7.24 -3.58
CA THR A 41 -3.96 7.26 -4.80
C THR A 41 -3.21 8.58 -4.94
N GLN A 42 -1.92 8.52 -5.24
CA GLN A 42 -1.10 9.68 -5.60
C GLN A 42 -0.50 9.47 -6.98
N ARG A 43 -0.68 10.45 -7.87
CA ARG A 43 -0.11 10.44 -9.22
C ARG A 43 0.99 11.49 -9.33
N SER A 44 2.08 11.15 -10.00
CA SER A 44 3.18 12.07 -10.28
C SER A 44 3.61 11.91 -11.74
N ALA A 45 3.72 13.02 -12.45
CA ALA A 45 4.25 13.04 -13.82
C ALA A 45 5.76 13.28 -13.80
N PHE A 46 6.46 12.69 -14.77
CA PHE A 46 7.90 12.78 -14.95
C PHE A 46 8.22 13.19 -16.38
N PRO A 47 9.36 13.85 -16.61
CA PRO A 47 9.71 14.34 -17.95
C PRO A 47 10.15 13.22 -18.91
N THR A 48 10.52 12.04 -18.41
CA THR A 48 10.91 10.90 -19.25
C THR A 48 10.45 9.57 -18.65
N ALA A 49 10.21 8.58 -19.52
CA ALA A 49 9.77 7.25 -19.10
C ALA A 49 10.84 6.54 -18.25
N GLN A 50 12.12 6.77 -18.54
CA GLN A 50 13.22 6.25 -17.75
C GLN A 50 13.21 6.80 -16.33
N LYS A 51 12.94 8.12 -16.15
CA LYS A 51 12.81 8.73 -14.82
C LYS A 51 11.59 8.21 -14.06
N ALA A 52 10.45 8.01 -14.74
CA ALA A 52 9.27 7.41 -14.15
C ALA A 52 9.55 5.99 -13.61
N ARG A 53 10.19 5.14 -14.44
CA ARG A 53 10.60 3.78 -14.05
C ARG A 53 11.61 3.77 -12.90
N ALA A 54 12.61 4.65 -12.93
CA ALA A 54 13.59 4.78 -11.87
C ALA A 54 12.96 5.22 -10.54
N ALA A 55 12.03 6.20 -10.58
CA ALA A 55 11.30 6.65 -9.40
C ALA A 55 10.41 5.54 -8.82
N ALA A 56 9.73 4.77 -9.69
CA ALA A 56 8.94 3.61 -9.28
C ALA A 56 9.81 2.53 -8.63
N ALA A 57 10.92 2.14 -9.27
CA ALA A 57 11.87 1.15 -8.74
C ALA A 57 12.45 1.58 -7.38
N LYS A 58 12.78 2.87 -7.22
CA LYS A 58 13.22 3.43 -5.93
C LYS A 58 12.15 3.26 -4.85
N LYS A 59 10.90 3.65 -5.14
CA LYS A 59 9.78 3.50 -4.20
C LYS A 59 9.54 2.03 -3.84
N ILE A 60 9.61 1.12 -4.80
CA ILE A 60 9.45 -0.32 -4.58
C ILE A 60 10.57 -0.82 -3.66
N GLY A 61 11.83 -0.52 -3.97
CA GLY A 61 12.99 -0.95 -3.17
C GLY A 61 12.94 -0.44 -1.73
N GLU A 62 12.54 0.81 -1.52
CA GLU A 62 12.33 1.37 -0.17
C GLU A 62 11.25 0.62 0.62
N LYS A 63 10.16 0.19 -0.04
CA LYS A 63 9.08 -0.56 0.61
C LYS A 63 9.48 -2.00 0.91
N VAL A 64 10.19 -2.65 -0.01
CA VAL A 64 10.73 -4.00 0.20
C VAL A 64 11.67 -4.04 1.41
N ARG A 65 12.55 -3.05 1.55
CA ARG A 65 13.41 -2.91 2.75
C ARG A 65 12.64 -2.70 4.05
N LYS A 66 11.41 -2.19 3.98
CA LYS A 66 10.49 -2.03 5.14
C LYS A 66 9.64 -3.29 5.40
N GLY A 67 9.92 -4.40 4.72
CA GLY A 67 9.23 -5.67 4.90
C GLY A 67 7.98 -5.85 4.04
N TYR A 68 7.72 -4.97 3.07
CA TYR A 68 6.66 -5.22 2.10
C TYR A 68 7.11 -6.32 1.13
N ALA A 69 6.27 -7.32 0.91
CA ALA A 69 6.55 -8.41 -0.01
C ALA A 69 5.75 -8.23 -1.31
N PRO A 70 6.30 -8.63 -2.48
CA PRO A 70 5.52 -8.75 -3.70
C PRO A 70 4.34 -9.70 -3.50
N ALA A 71 3.16 -9.28 -3.96
CA ALA A 71 1.92 -10.04 -3.80
C ALA A 71 1.04 -9.88 -5.04
N VAL A 72 -0.01 -10.69 -5.11
CA VAL A 72 -1.07 -10.58 -6.12
C VAL A 72 -2.24 -9.81 -5.53
N ARG A 73 -2.70 -8.76 -6.23
CA ARG A 73 -3.86 -7.98 -5.81
C ARG A 73 -5.08 -8.88 -5.69
N GLY A 74 -5.76 -8.82 -4.54
CA GLY A 74 -6.97 -9.60 -4.27
C GLY A 74 -6.74 -11.01 -3.71
N ALA A 75 -5.48 -11.47 -3.62
CA ALA A 75 -5.17 -12.76 -3.02
C ALA A 75 -5.35 -12.77 -1.48
N ARG A 76 -5.16 -11.61 -0.83
CA ARG A 76 -5.26 -11.48 0.63
C ARG A 76 -6.58 -10.82 1.05
N ALA A 77 -7.32 -11.52 1.91
CA ALA A 77 -8.57 -11.02 2.46
C ALA A 77 -8.37 -9.88 3.47
N ALA A 78 -9.42 -9.06 3.63
CA ALA A 78 -9.47 -8.06 4.69
C ALA A 78 -9.45 -8.75 6.06
N ARG A 79 -8.73 -8.18 7.03
CA ARG A 79 -8.79 -8.68 8.42
C ARG A 79 -10.10 -8.21 9.06
N PRO A 80 -10.76 -9.07 9.85
CA PRO A 80 -11.91 -8.64 10.63
C PRO A 80 -11.47 -7.55 11.61
N VAL A 81 -12.10 -6.38 11.54
CA VAL A 81 -11.89 -5.30 12.49
C VAL A 81 -12.66 -5.64 13.76
N THR A 82 -11.99 -6.26 14.72
CA THR A 82 -12.56 -6.43 16.07
C THR A 82 -12.55 -5.07 16.74
N ARG A 83 -13.73 -4.45 16.92
CA ARG A 83 -13.85 -3.19 17.65
C ARG A 83 -13.51 -3.48 19.12
N ARG A 84 -12.49 -2.82 19.65
CA ARG A 84 -12.20 -2.85 21.09
C ARG A 84 -13.36 -2.14 21.78
N ALA A 85 -14.10 -2.83 22.67
CA ALA A 85 -15.15 -2.21 23.45
C ALA A 85 -14.50 -1.15 24.36
N VAL A 86 -14.81 0.13 24.12
CA VAL A 86 -14.46 1.20 25.05
C VAL A 86 -15.65 1.34 25.98
N THR A 87 -15.55 0.78 27.18
CA THR A 87 -16.52 1.08 28.24
C THR A 87 -16.21 2.48 28.75
N SER A 88 -16.93 3.48 28.26
CA SER A 88 -16.93 4.81 28.86
C SER A 88 -17.62 4.72 30.22
N ALA A 89 -16.88 4.94 31.32
CA ALA A 89 -17.46 5.15 32.64
C ALA A 89 -17.92 6.62 32.76
N PRO A 90 -19.14 6.89 33.26
CA PRO A 90 -19.55 8.27 33.54
C PRO A 90 -18.75 8.82 34.73
N SER A 91 -18.17 10.02 34.57
CA SER A 91 -17.59 10.77 35.69
C SER A 91 -18.74 11.24 36.60
N THR A 92 -18.65 10.95 37.90
CA THR A 92 -19.52 11.51 38.94
C THR A 92 -18.84 12.70 39.60
#